data_AF-A0A849KS14-F1
#
_entry.id   AF-A0A849KS14-F1
#
_cell.length_a   1.000
_cell.length_b   1.000
_cell.length_c   1.000
_cell.angle_alpha   90.00
_cell.angle_beta   90.00
_cell.angle_gamma   90.00
#
_symmetry.space_group_name_H-M   'P 1'
#
loop_
_entity.id
_entity.type
_entity.pdbx_description
1 polymer ?
#
loop_
_entity_poly.entity_id
_entity_poly.type
_entity_poly.pdbx_seq_one_letter_code
_entity_poly.pdbx_strand_id
1 'polypeptide(L)'
;MDLSGDTMLPILRTMHDARSHADRAEVLLSCPIIIMIKYRSVLEGACERSGFAPGREYLVCFYAALHETRHRGSLKGAALAHATGILRLIIQENQQGGV
;
A
#
# COMPACT_ATOMS: atom_id res chain seq x y z
N MET A 1 17.40 -28.06 11.27
CA MET A 1 17.16 -27.08 10.20
C MET A 1 15.67 -27.01 10.03
N ASP A 2 15.06 -25.90 10.45
CA ASP A 2 13.63 -25.70 10.32
C ASP A 2 13.30 -25.40 8.85
N LEU A 3 12.60 -26.34 8.23
CA LEU A 3 12.10 -26.30 6.85
C LEU A 3 10.60 -25.95 6.82
N SER A 4 10.06 -25.32 7.87
CA SER A 4 8.73 -24.74 7.83
C SER A 4 8.76 -23.46 6.99
N GLY A 5 8.86 -23.66 5.68
CA GLY A 5 9.05 -22.64 4.67
C GLY A 5 7.92 -21.62 4.68
N ASP A 6 8.16 -20.50 5.34
CA ASP A 6 7.36 -19.32 5.12
C ASP A 6 7.58 -18.85 3.68
N THR A 7 6.62 -19.17 2.82
CA THR A 7 6.64 -18.84 1.38
C THR A 7 6.19 -17.41 1.10
N MET A 8 5.78 -16.66 2.14
CA MET A 8 5.31 -15.30 1.98
C MET A 8 6.48 -14.35 1.75
N LEU A 9 6.34 -13.47 0.75
CA LEU A 9 7.33 -12.43 0.53
C LEU A 9 7.42 -11.50 1.75
N PRO A 10 8.62 -11.05 2.16
CA PRO A 10 8.80 -10.26 3.37
C PRO A 10 7.89 -9.04 3.47
N ILE A 11 7.71 -8.29 2.37
CA ILE A 11 6.85 -7.11 2.38
C ILE A 11 5.36 -7.41 2.55
N LEU A 12 4.90 -8.56 2.03
CA LEU A 12 3.52 -9.02 2.25
C LEU A 12 3.33 -9.49 3.68
N ARG A 13 4.38 -10.05 4.28
CA ARG A 13 4.38 -10.36 5.71
C ARG A 13 4.31 -9.10 6.56
N THR A 14 5.09 -8.07 6.23
CA THR A 14 4.99 -6.77 6.91
C THR A 14 3.58 -6.18 6.79
N MET A 15 2.94 -6.27 5.62
CA MET A 15 1.54 -5.84 5.44
C MET A 15 0.57 -6.62 6.34
N HIS A 16 0.77 -7.94 6.43
CA HIS A 16 -0.06 -8.83 7.23
C HIS A 16 0.08 -8.55 8.73
N ASP A 17 1.32 -8.38 9.20
CA ASP A 17 1.66 -8.26 10.62
C ASP A 17 1.54 -6.81 11.14
N ALA A 18 1.30 -5.85 10.25
CA ALA A 18 1.09 -4.45 10.57
C ALA A 18 0.01 -4.26 11.66
N ARG A 19 0.35 -3.52 12.71
CA ARG A 19 -0.56 -3.31 13.86
C ARG A 19 -1.40 -2.05 13.71
N SER A 20 -0.88 -1.06 12.98
CA SER A 20 -1.57 0.20 12.73
C SER A 20 -1.90 0.42 11.25
N HIS A 21 -2.75 1.40 10.97
CA HIS A 21 -3.00 1.87 9.62
C HIS A 21 -1.78 2.63 9.06
N ALA A 22 -0.98 3.26 9.92
CA ALA A 22 0.27 3.89 9.54
C ALA A 22 1.31 2.87 9.04
N ASP A 23 1.47 1.74 9.74
CA ASP A 23 2.37 0.66 9.29
C ASP A 23 1.94 0.10 7.91
N ARG A 24 0.62 -0.07 7.71
CA ARG A 24 0.06 -0.49 6.41
C ARG A 24 0.31 0.57 5.32
N ALA A 25 0.16 1.85 5.65
CA ALA A 25 0.44 2.94 4.74
C ALA A 25 1.92 2.93 4.30
N GLU A 26 2.85 2.74 5.22
CA GLU A 26 4.28 2.63 4.90
C GLU A 26 4.57 1.45 3.97
N VAL A 27 3.96 0.30 4.22
CA VAL A 27 4.10 -0.85 3.32
C VAL A 27 3.59 -0.51 1.93
N LEU A 28 2.40 0.09 1.79
CA LEU A 28 1.85 0.46 0.49
C LEU A 28 2.73 1.48 -0.25
N LEU A 29 3.29 2.46 0.44
CA LEU A 29 4.13 3.51 -0.15
C LEU A 29 5.55 3.04 -0.51
N SER A 30 6.07 2.02 0.18
CA SER A 30 7.39 1.44 -0.09
C SER A 30 7.36 0.19 -0.97
N CYS A 31 6.16 -0.33 -1.28
CA CYS A 31 6.01 -1.59 -2.01
C CYS A 31 6.49 -1.48 -3.46
N PRO A 32 7.35 -2.40 -3.94
CA PRO A 32 7.74 -2.43 -5.34
C PRO A 32 6.52 -2.61 -6.25
N ILE A 33 6.45 -1.82 -7.32
CA ILE A 33 5.32 -1.83 -8.27
C ILE A 33 5.00 -3.24 -8.78
N ILE A 34 6.02 -4.06 -9.06
CA ILE A 34 5.81 -5.44 -9.53
C ILE A 34 5.08 -6.31 -8.49
N ILE A 35 5.34 -6.08 -7.20
CA ILE A 35 4.66 -6.77 -6.09
C ILE A 35 3.22 -6.24 -5.97
N MET A 36 3.03 -4.93 -6.06
CA MET A 36 1.70 -4.30 -6.10
C MET A 36 0.83 -4.91 -7.21
N ILE A 37 1.39 -5.11 -8.40
CA ILE A 37 0.66 -5.72 -9.53
C ILE A 37 0.38 -7.20 -9.26
N LYS A 38 1.41 -7.98 -8.91
CA LYS A 38 1.29 -9.45 -8.77
C LYS A 38 0.40 -9.88 -7.61
N TYR A 39 0.39 -9.13 -6.52
CA TYR A 39 -0.28 -9.49 -5.27
C TYR A 39 -1.41 -8.52 -4.90
N ARG A 40 -2.04 -7.92 -5.91
CA ARG A 40 -3.14 -6.97 -5.75
C ARG A 40 -4.21 -7.43 -4.75
N SER A 41 -4.75 -8.64 -4.93
CA SER A 41 -5.81 -9.18 -4.08
C SER A 41 -5.37 -9.36 -2.62
N VAL A 42 -4.10 -9.67 -2.39
CA VAL A 42 -3.53 -9.81 -1.04
C VAL A 42 -3.51 -8.45 -0.33
N LEU A 43 -3.06 -7.40 -1.04
CA LEU A 43 -2.98 -6.04 -0.50
C LEU A 43 -4.38 -5.45 -0.28
N GLU A 44 -5.28 -5.59 -1.25
CA GLU A 44 -6.68 -5.15 -1.11
C GLU A 44 -7.37 -5.86 0.06
N GLY A 45 -7.21 -7.18 0.15
CA GLY A 45 -7.78 -7.96 1.25
C GLY A 45 -7.17 -7.62 2.62
N ALA A 46 -5.89 -7.26 2.68
CA ALA A 46 -5.26 -6.80 3.93
C ALA A 46 -5.87 -5.48 4.40
N CYS A 47 -6.07 -4.52 3.49
CA CYS A 47 -6.75 -3.26 3.81
C CYS A 47 -8.22 -3.46 4.19
N GLU A 48 -8.92 -4.37 3.51
CA GLU A 48 -10.32 -4.68 3.81
C GLU A 48 -10.50 -5.30 5.20
N ARG A 49 -9.73 -6.34 5.52
CA ARG A 49 -9.80 -7.03 6.83
C ARG A 49 -9.45 -6.12 8.00
N SER A 50 -8.58 -5.12 7.80
CA SER A 50 -8.22 -4.16 8.84
C SER A 50 -9.10 -2.91 8.86
N GLY A 51 -10.12 -2.81 8.01
CA GLY A 51 -10.93 -1.59 7.87
C GLY A 51 -10.14 -0.36 7.41
N PHE A 52 -9.01 -0.56 6.71
CA PHE A 52 -8.16 0.52 6.24
C PHE A 52 -8.64 1.09 4.89
N ALA A 53 -9.72 1.89 4.94
CA ALA A 53 -10.33 2.47 3.75
C ALA A 53 -9.37 3.36 2.91
N PRO A 54 -8.54 4.25 3.51
CA PRO A 54 -7.56 5.02 2.73
C PRO A 54 -6.56 4.16 1.95
N GLY A 55 -6.14 3.01 2.51
CA GLY A 55 -5.28 2.06 1.79
C GLY A 55 -5.96 1.44 0.57
N ARG A 56 -7.26 1.15 0.65
CA ARG A 56 -8.05 0.66 -0.50
C ARG A 56 -8.17 1.73 -1.59
N GLU A 57 -8.45 2.97 -1.20
CA GLU A 57 -8.56 4.10 -2.13
C GLU A 57 -7.24 4.34 -2.87
N TYR A 58 -6.12 4.29 -2.14
CA TYR A 58 -4.79 4.37 -2.73
C TYR A 58 -4.56 3.27 -3.77
N LEU A 59 -4.89 2.01 -3.46
CA LEU A 59 -4.75 0.89 -4.39
C LEU A 59 -5.59 1.09 -5.65
N VAL A 60 -6.85 1.51 -5.52
CA VAL A 60 -7.73 1.82 -6.67
C VAL A 60 -7.10 2.90 -7.54
N CYS A 61 -6.67 4.02 -6.95
CA CYS A 61 -6.03 5.11 -7.67
C CYS A 61 -4.71 4.67 -8.33
N PHE A 62 -3.94 3.82 -7.66
CA PHE A 62 -2.67 3.29 -8.17
C PHE A 62 -2.88 2.43 -9.41
N TYR A 63 -3.81 1.47 -9.37
CA TYR A 63 -4.09 0.61 -10.53
C TYR A 63 -4.77 1.38 -11.66
N ALA A 64 -5.63 2.35 -11.34
CA ALA A 64 -6.21 3.24 -12.35
C ALA A 64 -5.13 4.04 -13.07
N ALA A 65 -4.18 4.63 -12.33
CA ALA A 65 -3.06 5.35 -12.92
C ALA A 65 -2.22 4.47 -13.84
N LEU A 66 -1.96 3.20 -13.49
CA LEU A 66 -1.22 2.29 -14.37
C LEU A 66 -1.89 2.03 -15.73
N HIS A 67 -3.23 2.17 -15.80
CA HIS A 67 -4.01 2.02 -17.02
C HIS A 67 -4.20 3.35 -17.80
N GLU A 68 -3.80 4.50 -17.25
CA GLU A 68 -3.89 5.77 -17.95
C GLU A 68 -2.96 5.82 -19.17
N THR A 69 -3.43 6.47 -20.24
CA THR A 69 -2.58 6.78 -21.39
C THR A 69 -1.47 7.75 -20.96
N ARG A 70 -0.22 7.29 -21.04
CA ARG A 70 0.95 8.07 -20.64
C ARG A 70 1.23 9.18 -21.64
N HIS A 71 1.43 10.40 -21.14
CA HIS A 71 1.91 11.49 -21.97
C HIS A 71 3.42 11.62 -21.81
N ARG A 72 4.19 11.27 -22.86
CA ARG A 72 5.66 11.30 -22.85
C ARG A 72 6.28 10.45 -21.73
N GLY A 73 5.64 9.32 -21.40
CA GLY A 73 6.07 8.42 -20.33
C GLY A 73 5.58 8.81 -18.93
N SER A 74 5.01 10.01 -18.75
CA SER A 74 4.51 10.47 -17.45
C SER A 74 3.08 10.00 -17.18
N LEU A 75 2.85 9.57 -15.94
CA LEU A 75 1.53 9.38 -15.35
C LEU A 75 1.05 10.72 -14.77
N LYS A 76 -0.15 11.17 -15.16
CA LYS A 76 -0.79 12.37 -14.58
C LYS A 76 -1.86 11.93 -13.58
N GLY A 77 -1.52 11.03 -12.66
CA GLY A 77 -2.45 10.49 -11.68
C GLY A 77 -2.73 11.47 -10.54
N ALA A 78 -3.52 12.53 -10.78
CA ALA A 78 -3.89 13.50 -9.74
C ALA A 78 -4.61 12.82 -8.57
N ALA A 79 -5.45 11.82 -8.85
CA ALA A 79 -6.11 11.01 -7.84
C ALA A 79 -5.10 10.17 -7.03
N LEU A 80 -4.11 9.56 -7.69
CA LEU A 80 -3.03 8.84 -7.01
C LEU A 80 -2.18 9.78 -6.15
N ALA A 81 -1.87 10.99 -6.62
CA ALA A 81 -1.14 11.98 -5.85
C ALA A 81 -1.92 12.39 -4.59
N HIS A 82 -3.23 12.62 -4.71
CA HIS A 82 -4.09 12.89 -3.56
C HIS A 82 -4.08 11.72 -2.56
N ALA A 83 -4.36 10.50 -3.02
CA ALA A 83 -4.42 9.33 -2.13
C ALA A 83 -3.06 9.06 -1.45
N THR A 84 -1.95 9.28 -2.16
CA THR A 84 -0.60 9.23 -1.58
C THR A 84 -0.43 10.25 -0.45
N GLY A 85 -0.95 11.47 -0.63
CA GLY A 85 -0.94 12.51 0.40
C GLY A 85 -1.69 12.09 1.67
N ILE A 86 -2.86 11.47 1.52
CA ILE A 86 -3.63 10.95 2.66
C ILE A 86 -2.84 9.89 3.43
N LEU A 87 -2.19 8.96 2.74
CA LEU A 87 -1.35 7.95 3.41
C LEU A 87 -0.19 8.59 4.19
N ARG A 88 0.47 9.60 3.63
CA ARG A 88 1.54 10.32 4.32
C ARG A 88 1.05 11.07 5.56
N LEU A 89 -0.14 11.64 5.53
CA LEU A 89 -0.75 12.30 6.70
C LEU A 89 -1.00 11.29 7.82
N ILE A 90 -1.55 10.11 7.50
CA ILE A 90 -1.79 9.04 8.49
C ILE A 90 -0.48 8.59 9.15
N ILE A 91 0.59 8.46 8.38
CA ILE A 91 1.93 8.14 8.89
C ILE A 91 2.41 9.23 9.85
N GLN A 92 2.29 10.50 9.45
CA GLN A 92 2.72 11.64 10.25
C GLN A 92 1.95 11.78 11.56
N GLU A 93 0.62 11.62 11.54
CA GLU A 93 -0.22 11.70 12.74
C GLU A 93 0.14 10.60 13.75
N ASN A 94 0.43 9.38 13.26
CA ASN A 94 0.86 8.27 14.12
C ASN A 94 2.22 8.53 14.80
N GLN A 95 3.12 9.26 14.14
CA GLN A 95 4.40 9.67 14.74
C GLN A 95 4.23 10.77 15.79
N GLN A 96 3.18 11.59 15.69
CA GLN A 96 2.89 12.69 16.62
C GLN A 96 2.09 12.26 17.86
N GLY A 97 1.26 11.22 17.74
CA GLY A 97 0.44 10.70 18.84
C GLY A 97 1.13 9.69 19.77
N GLY A 98 2.40 9.36 19.52
CA GLY A 98 3.19 8.39 20.29
C GLY A 98 4.01 9.00 21.44
N VAL A 99 3.45 9.95 22.20
CA VAL A 99 4.05 10.52 23.43
C VAL A 99 3.41 9.91 24.66
#